data_AF-A0A840YBM6-F1
#
_entry.id   AF-A0A840YBM6-F1
#
_cell.length_a   1.000
_cell.length_b   1.000
_cell.length_c   1.000
_cell.angle_alpha   90.00
_cell.angle_beta   90.00
_cell.angle_gamma   90.00
#
_symmetry.space_group_name_H-M   'P 1'
#
loop_
_entity.id
_entity.type
_entity.pdbx_description
1 polymer ?
#
loop_
_entity_poly.entity_id
_entity_poly.type
_entity_poly.pdbx_seq_one_letter_code
_entity_poly.pdbx_strand_id
1 'polypeptide(L)'
;MPDYLTAAAKDVWFEEIEFVVSNGINASHSSTFATYCSMEAACRAIFATGEVPRAAYLSEKRKLAELLGISGIAARTTNGTPANPLQAEANPYGSLPEA
;
A
#
# COMPACT_ATOMS: atom_id res chain seq x y z
N MET A 1 3.89 9.73 -12.61
CA MET A 1 3.25 10.15 -11.35
C MET A 1 2.61 11.52 -11.57
N PRO A 2 1.33 11.74 -11.21
CA PRO A 2 0.69 13.04 -11.36
C PRO A 2 1.30 14.14 -10.49
N ASP A 3 1.28 15.38 -10.98
CA ASP A 3 1.89 16.55 -10.36
C ASP A 3 1.13 17.05 -9.11
N TYR A 4 -0.18 16.82 -9.07
CA TYR A 4 -1.07 17.21 -7.96
C TYR A 4 -0.86 16.42 -6.66
N LEU A 5 -0.01 15.38 -6.65
CA LEU A 5 0.23 14.61 -5.44
C LEU A 5 1.02 15.42 -4.40
N THR A 6 0.58 15.33 -3.14
CA THR A 6 1.34 15.83 -1.99
C THR A 6 2.63 15.04 -1.80
N ALA A 7 3.62 15.58 -1.08
CA ALA A 7 4.88 14.88 -0.83
C ALA A 7 4.66 13.48 -0.21
N ALA A 8 3.85 13.40 0.86
CA ALA A 8 3.52 12.12 1.50
C ALA A 8 2.82 11.12 0.56
N ALA A 9 2.00 11.59 -0.38
CA ALA A 9 1.37 10.70 -1.35
C ALA A 9 2.37 10.24 -2.43
N LYS A 10 3.40 11.03 -2.74
CA LYS A 10 4.51 10.60 -3.61
C LYS A 10 5.35 9.53 -2.92
N ASP A 11 5.56 9.63 -1.61
CA ASP A 11 6.28 8.60 -0.85
C ASP A 11 5.55 7.25 -0.95
N VAL A 12 4.23 7.24 -0.73
CA VAL A 12 3.39 6.04 -0.93
C VAL A 12 3.47 5.52 -2.38
N TRP A 13 3.47 6.42 -3.36
CA TRP A 13 3.63 6.02 -4.77
C TRP A 13 4.93 5.26 -4.99
N PHE A 14 6.05 5.77 -4.47
CA PHE A 14 7.35 5.12 -4.64
C PHE A 14 7.48 3.81 -3.87
N GLU A 15 6.85 3.70 -2.70
CA GLU A 15 6.82 2.45 -1.93
C GLU A 15 6.08 1.32 -2.68
N GLU A 16 4.97 1.64 -3.35
CA GLU A 16 4.03 0.63 -3.85
C GLU A 16 4.15 0.37 -5.37
N ILE A 17 4.80 1.25 -6.13
CA ILE A 17 4.79 1.19 -7.61
C ILE A 17 5.38 -0.11 -8.15
N GLU A 18 6.40 -0.68 -7.51
CA GLU A 18 7.00 -1.94 -7.95
C GLU A 18 5.99 -3.10 -7.87
N PHE A 19 5.25 -3.19 -6.77
CA PHE A 19 4.21 -4.20 -6.59
C PHE A 19 3.07 -4.00 -7.58
N VAL A 20 2.58 -2.77 -7.71
CA VAL A 20 1.50 -2.39 -8.64
C VAL A 20 1.87 -2.78 -10.08
N VAL A 21 3.08 -2.44 -10.53
CA VAL A 21 3.56 -2.81 -11.87
C VAL A 21 3.74 -4.33 -12.01
N SER A 22 4.27 -5.01 -11.00
CA SER A 22 4.43 -6.48 -11.02
C SER A 22 3.09 -7.23 -11.14
N ASN A 23 2.01 -6.62 -10.65
CA ASN A 23 0.64 -7.12 -10.75
C ASN A 23 -0.04 -6.80 -12.11
N GLY A 24 0.71 -6.26 -13.08
CA GLY A 24 0.19 -5.95 -14.42
C GLY A 24 -0.55 -4.61 -14.53
N ILE A 25 -0.56 -3.80 -13.46
CA ILE A 25 -1.10 -2.45 -13.52
C ILE A 25 -0.13 -1.56 -14.31
N ASN A 26 -0.67 -0.81 -15.26
CA ASN A 26 0.12 0.02 -16.18
C ASN A 26 -0.33 1.49 -16.12
N ALA A 27 0.29 2.33 -16.97
CA ALA A 27 0.07 3.78 -17.02
C ALA A 27 -1.41 4.21 -17.13
N SER A 28 -2.29 3.38 -17.73
CA SER A 28 -3.73 3.69 -17.84
C SER A 28 -4.45 3.76 -16.49
N HIS A 29 -3.85 3.20 -15.43
CA HIS A 29 -4.41 3.19 -14.07
C HIS A 29 -3.75 4.22 -13.15
N SER A 30 -2.87 5.07 -13.70
CA SER A 30 -2.10 6.05 -12.93
C SER A 30 -2.97 6.98 -12.06
N SER A 31 -4.14 7.39 -12.56
CA SER A 31 -5.10 8.18 -11.77
C SER A 31 -5.69 7.40 -10.60
N THR A 32 -6.04 6.13 -10.80
CA THR A 32 -6.55 5.27 -9.72
C THR A 32 -5.46 5.02 -8.66
N PHE A 33 -4.22 4.78 -9.10
CA PHE A 33 -3.09 4.62 -8.19
C PHE A 33 -2.78 5.92 -7.42
N ALA A 34 -2.85 7.08 -8.08
CA ALA A 34 -2.69 8.38 -7.41
C ALA A 34 -3.76 8.61 -6.33
N THR A 35 -5.01 8.24 -6.59
CA THR A 35 -6.10 8.30 -5.61
C THR A 35 -5.80 7.41 -4.40
N TYR A 36 -5.39 6.16 -4.63
CA TYR A 36 -4.97 5.27 -3.56
C TYR A 36 -3.85 5.88 -2.70
N CYS A 37 -2.78 6.38 -3.34
CA CYS A 37 -1.64 6.97 -2.65
C CYS A 37 -2.05 8.17 -1.78
N SER A 38 -2.95 9.00 -2.30
CA SER A 38 -3.48 10.16 -1.56
C SER A 38 -4.29 9.74 -0.33
N MET A 39 -5.13 8.72 -0.47
CA MET A 39 -5.94 8.20 0.63
C MET A 39 -5.09 7.51 1.70
N GLU A 40 -4.10 6.74 1.29
CA GLU A 40 -3.18 6.07 2.20
C GLU A 40 -2.34 7.08 2.98
N ALA A 41 -1.78 8.10 2.32
CA ALA A 41 -1.04 9.16 2.99
C ALA A 41 -1.90 9.89 4.05
N ALA A 42 -3.17 10.18 3.74
CA ALA A 42 -4.09 10.77 4.70
C ALA A 42 -4.40 9.83 5.87
N CYS A 43 -4.58 8.53 5.62
CA CYS A 43 -4.81 7.54 6.67
C CYS A 43 -3.59 7.41 7.60
N ARG A 44 -2.38 7.35 7.04
CA ARG A 44 -1.12 7.31 7.81
C ARG A 44 -0.96 8.54 8.69
N ALA A 45 -1.26 9.72 8.16
CA ALA A 45 -1.19 10.97 8.91
C ALA A 45 -2.15 10.96 10.12
N ILE A 46 -3.38 10.45 9.97
CA ILE A 46 -4.35 10.34 11.07
C ILE A 46 -3.91 9.27 12.08
N PHE A 47 -3.43 8.11 11.63
CA PHE A 47 -2.91 7.10 12.57
C PHE A 47 -1.72 7.61 13.38
N ALA A 48 -0.86 8.43 12.79
CA ALA A 48 0.30 9.03 13.47
C ALA A 48 -0.10 9.99 14.61
N THR A 49 -1.33 10.53 14.61
CA THR A 49 -1.84 11.33 15.74
C THR A 49 -2.43 10.47 16.86
N GLY A 50 -2.48 9.14 16.68
CA GLY A 50 -3.18 8.22 17.59
C GLY A 50 -4.69 8.12 17.34
N GLU A 51 -5.21 8.82 16.34
CA GLU A 51 -6.61 8.73 15.95
C GLU A 51 -6.85 7.65 14.89
N VAL A 52 -8.13 7.34 14.64
CA VAL A 52 -8.53 6.35 13.63
C VAL A 52 -9.19 7.07 12.44
N PRO A 53 -8.73 6.85 11.19
CA PRO A 53 -9.37 7.39 10.01
C PRO A 53 -10.84 6.97 9.90
N ARG A 54 -11.66 7.81 9.26
CA ARG A 54 -13.07 7.49 9.03
C ARG A 54 -13.19 6.14 8.30
N ALA A 55 -14.10 5.28 8.78
CA ALA A 55 -14.29 3.93 8.25
C ALA A 55 -14.56 3.88 6.73
N ALA A 56 -15.20 4.92 6.18
CA ALA A 56 -15.41 5.05 4.74
C ALA A 56 -14.08 5.14 3.96
N TYR A 57 -13.09 5.90 4.45
CA TYR A 57 -11.77 5.98 3.81
C TYR A 57 -11.01 4.66 3.91
N LEU A 58 -11.07 3.99 5.06
CA LEU A 58 -10.45 2.67 5.22
C LEU A 58 -11.04 1.64 4.25
N SER A 59 -12.37 1.65 4.11
CA SER A 59 -13.08 0.74 3.21
C SER A 59 -12.76 1.00 1.74
N GLU A 60 -12.75 2.26 1.33
CA GLU A 60 -12.46 2.63 -0.06
C GLU A 60 -10.99 2.40 -0.40
N LYS A 61 -10.07 2.73 0.51
CA LYS A 61 -8.65 2.40 0.38
C LYS A 61 -8.46 0.91 0.14
N ARG A 62 -9.13 0.05 0.94
CA ARG A 62 -9.05 -1.40 0.78
C ARG A 62 -9.49 -1.84 -0.62
N LYS A 63 -10.63 -1.34 -1.11
CA LYS A 63 -11.11 -1.68 -2.46
C LYS A 63 -10.11 -1.29 -3.54
N LEU A 64 -9.54 -0.08 -3.45
CA LEU A 64 -8.52 0.38 -4.37
C LEU A 64 -7.27 -0.49 -4.31
N ALA A 65 -6.82 -0.87 -3.10
CA ALA A 65 -5.69 -1.76 -2.91
C ALA A 65 -5.93 -3.15 -3.53
N GLU A 66 -7.14 -3.70 -3.39
CA GLU A 66 -7.52 -4.97 -4.03
C GLU A 66 -7.55 -4.83 -5.57
N LEU A 67 -8.12 -3.74 -6.09
CA LEU A 67 -8.18 -3.47 -7.54
C LEU A 67 -6.79 -3.30 -8.16
N LEU A 68 -5.86 -2.68 -7.43
CA LEU A 68 -4.48 -2.46 -7.86
C LEU A 68 -3.56 -3.68 -7.59
N GLY A 69 -4.10 -4.76 -7.04
CA GLY A 69 -3.33 -5.96 -6.69
C GLY A 69 -2.39 -5.81 -5.50
N ILE A 70 -2.41 -4.68 -4.80
CA ILE A 70 -1.60 -4.40 -3.60
C ILE A 70 -2.05 -5.28 -2.43
N SER A 71 -3.35 -5.62 -2.37
CA SER A 71 -3.91 -6.46 -1.33
C SER A 71 -4.86 -7.53 -1.89
N GLY A 72 -5.44 -8.35 -1.02
CA GLY A 72 -6.42 -9.36 -1.42
C GLY A 72 -5.77 -10.61 -2.01
N ILE A 73 -6.54 -11.38 -2.78
CA ILE A 73 -6.10 -12.69 -3.29
C ILE A 73 -5.01 -12.54 -4.35
N ALA A 74 -5.10 -11.50 -5.18
CA ALA A 74 -4.12 -11.20 -6.23
C ALA A 74 -2.72 -10.96 -5.64
N ALA A 75 -2.63 -10.18 -4.55
CA ALA A 75 -1.39 -9.95 -3.81
C ALA A 75 -0.80 -11.22 -3.18
N ARG A 76 -1.64 -12.24 -2.88
CA ARG A 76 -1.20 -13.51 -2.30
C ARG A 76 -0.74 -14.52 -3.34
N THR A 77 -1.24 -14.43 -4.57
CA THR A 77 -0.96 -15.41 -5.63
C THR A 77 0.30 -15.10 -6.43
N THR A 78 0.82 -13.88 -6.37
CA THR A 78 2.02 -13.48 -7.12
C THR A 78 3.32 -14.03 -6.55
N ASN A 79 3.33 -14.50 -5.29
CA ASN A 79 4.50 -15.16 -4.69
C ASN A 79 4.13 -16.57 -4.26
N GLY A 80 4.34 -17.54 -5.15
CA GLY A 80 4.07 -18.98 -4.95
C GLY A 80 4.91 -19.68 -3.87
N THR A 81 5.44 -18.96 -2.90
CA THR A 81 6.11 -19.55 -1.73
C THR A 81 5.47 -18.96 -0.46
N PRO A 82 4.80 -19.78 0.39
CA PRO A 82 4.38 -19.29 1.70
C PRO A 82 5.61 -18.86 2.48
N ALA A 83 5.72 -17.55 2.72
CA ALA A 83 6.83 -16.99 3.47
C ALA A 83 6.77 -17.50 4.91
N ASN A 84 7.88 -18.03 5.43
CA ASN A 84 7.96 -18.47 6.82
C ASN A 84 7.93 -17.21 7.72
N PRO A 85 6.92 -17.01 8.60
CA PRO A 85 6.77 -15.78 9.38
C PRO A 85 7.92 -15.49 10.35
N LEU A 86 8.84 -16.44 10.55
CA LEU A 86 10.04 -16.29 11.37
C LEU A 86 11.29 -15.91 10.56
N GLN A 87 11.22 -15.86 9.23
CA GLN A 87 12.31 -15.37 8.39
C GLN A 87 12.28 -13.85 8.31
N ALA A 88 13.46 -13.22 8.35
CA ALA A 88 13.61 -11.76 8.30
C ALA A 88 13.05 -11.18 6.98
N GLU A 89 13.10 -11.97 5.91
CA GLU A 89 12.56 -11.63 4.59
C GLU A 89 11.02 -11.67 4.56
N ALA A 90 10.38 -12.35 5.52
CA ALA A 90 8.93 -12.53 5.60
C ALA A 90 8.27 -11.63 6.64
N ASN A 91 9.01 -11.23 7.67
CA ASN A 91 8.56 -10.31 8.70
C ASN A 91 9.31 -8.98 8.57
N PRO A 92 8.70 -7.92 8.01
CA PRO A 92 9.35 -6.61 7.86
C PRO A 92 9.73 -5.95 9.21
N TYR A 93 9.28 -6.53 10.34
CA TYR A 93 9.62 -6.13 11.69
C TYR A 93 10.37 -7.21 12.48
N GLY A 94 10.80 -8.30 11.85
CA GLY A 94 11.46 -9.43 12.50
C GLY A 94 12.81 -9.10 13.14
N SER A 95 13.37 -7.92 12.82
CA SER A 95 14.62 -7.40 13.34
C SER A 95 14.45 -6.17 14.24
N LEU A 96 13.24 -5.81 14.68
CA LEU A 96 13.11 -4.70 15.63
C LEU A 96 13.84 -5.06 16.94
N PRO A 97 14.74 -4.18 17.45
CA PRO A 97 15.29 -4.37 18.79
C PRO A 97 14.15 -4.37 19.80
N GLU A 98 14.27 -5.21 20.85
CA GLU A 98 13.34 -5.20 21.98
C GLU A 98 13.18 -3.77 22.50
N ALA A 99 11.91 -3.33 22.60
CA ALA A 99 11.54 -2.02 23.12
C ALA A 99 11.81 -1.90 24.63
#